data_AF-A0A2P6PB45-F1
#
_entry.id   AF-A0A2P6PB45-F1
#
_cell.length_a   1.000
_cell.length_b   1.000
_cell.length_c   1.000
_cell.angle_alpha   90.00
_cell.angle_beta   90.00
_cell.angle_gamma   90.00
#
_symmetry.space_group_name_H-M   'P 1'
#
loop_
_entity.id
_entity.type
_entity.pdbx_description
1 polymer ?
#
loop_
_entity_poly.entity_id
_entity_poly.type
_entity_poly.pdbx_seq_one_letter_code
_entity_poly.pdbx_strand_id
1 'polypeptide(L)'
;MTHLPSGTQWLHSRVDINGYEEYSGTEYRSAGCSEEYNVIERNLEHAGGEESLMLEGDIGGGLVLQRQLYIPKNDPKVFRIDSSIIARKVGAGSGGYSRLVCLRVHPMFTLLHPSESHVSFTAVDGSKHEIGPESNEQFYEGNLMPNGEWMLIDKCLGLGLLNRFDVSQVFKCLIHWGTGTVNLELWSEERPVSNQSPLRISHEYEVIDLF
;
A
#
# COMPACT_ATOMS: atom_id res chain seq x y z
N MET A 1 -18.27 13.51 -12.45
CA MET A 1 -18.85 12.58 -11.46
C MET A 1 -18.13 12.83 -10.16
N THR A 2 -18.87 13.18 -9.12
CA THR A 2 -18.34 13.63 -7.83
C THR A 2 -18.02 12.40 -6.99
N HIS A 3 -16.82 12.35 -6.39
CA HIS A 3 -16.50 11.42 -5.31
C HIS A 3 -17.66 11.42 -4.30
N LEU A 4 -18.25 10.27 -3.98
CA LEU A 4 -19.24 10.16 -2.90
C LEU A 4 -18.47 10.38 -1.60
N PRO A 5 -18.61 11.53 -0.91
CA PRO A 5 -17.97 11.67 0.38
C PRO A 5 -18.72 10.76 1.35
N SER A 6 -18.16 9.60 1.64
CA SER A 6 -18.69 8.69 2.67
C SER A 6 -18.72 9.36 4.05
N GLY A 7 -17.99 10.46 4.24
CA GLY A 7 -17.79 11.11 5.54
C GLY A 7 -16.89 10.30 6.47
N THR A 8 -16.40 9.14 6.03
CA THR A 8 -15.59 8.22 6.82
C THR A 8 -14.11 8.52 6.64
N GLN A 9 -13.43 8.80 7.76
CA GLN A 9 -11.97 8.85 7.79
C GLN A 9 -11.42 7.43 7.91
N TRP A 10 -10.96 6.87 6.79
CA TRP A 10 -10.39 5.52 6.76
C TRP A 10 -8.98 5.48 7.33
N LEU A 11 -8.07 6.35 6.88
CA LEU A 11 -6.67 6.31 7.30
C LEU A 11 -6.49 6.76 8.76
N HIS A 12 -5.83 5.92 9.56
CA HIS A 12 -5.58 6.16 10.97
C HIS A 12 -4.31 6.99 11.18
N SER A 13 -4.44 8.30 11.36
CA SER A 13 -3.30 9.18 11.66
C SER A 13 -3.37 9.75 13.08
N ARG A 14 -2.25 9.70 13.81
CA ARG A 14 -2.01 10.31 15.13
C ARG A 14 -0.70 11.10 15.08
N VAL A 15 -0.34 11.78 16.18
CA VAL A 15 0.90 12.58 16.28
C VAL A 15 2.16 11.79 15.89
N ASP A 16 2.23 10.51 16.28
CA ASP A 16 3.42 9.67 16.06
C ASP A 16 3.20 8.51 15.07
N ILE A 17 2.03 8.44 14.42
CA ILE A 17 1.64 7.35 13.50
C ILE A 17 0.96 7.96 12.29
N ASN A 18 1.50 7.73 11.09
CA ASN A 18 0.81 8.14 9.87
C ASN A 18 -0.12 7.02 9.39
N GLY A 19 -1.25 7.39 8.79
CA GLY A 19 -2.21 6.40 8.30
C GLY A 19 -1.73 5.61 7.08
N TYR A 20 -0.76 6.15 6.33
CA TYR A 20 -0.13 5.45 5.21
C TYR A 20 1.38 5.62 5.29
N GLU A 21 2.09 4.51 5.44
CA GLU A 21 3.55 4.47 5.53
C GLU A 21 4.08 3.41 4.55
N GLU A 22 5.32 3.58 4.10
CA GLU A 22 6.01 2.59 3.27
C GLU A 22 7.45 2.42 3.75
N TYR A 23 7.93 1.19 3.74
CA TYR A 23 9.25 0.84 4.24
C TYR A 23 10.11 0.16 3.19
N SER A 24 11.43 0.17 3.42
CA SER A 24 12.45 -0.46 2.60
C SER A 24 13.00 -1.76 3.18
N GLY A 25 12.40 -2.26 4.26
CA GLY A 25 12.83 -3.47 4.96
C GLY A 25 11.66 -4.22 5.59
N THR A 26 11.96 -5.39 6.12
CA THR A 26 10.97 -6.24 6.80
C THR A 26 10.67 -5.74 8.21
N GLU A 27 11.60 -4.98 8.79
CA GLU A 27 11.50 -4.43 10.13
C GLU A 27 10.49 -3.28 10.19
N TYR A 28 9.74 -3.23 11.29
CA TYR A 28 8.83 -2.13 11.57
C TYR A 28 9.57 -0.80 11.63
N ARG A 29 9.07 0.21 10.90
CA ARG A 29 9.69 1.54 10.77
C ARG A 29 11.13 1.49 10.26
N SER A 30 11.44 0.56 9.36
CA SER A 30 12.65 0.66 8.55
C SER A 30 12.57 1.88 7.60
N ALA A 31 13.70 2.20 6.96
CA ALA A 31 13.83 3.41 6.15
C ALA A 31 12.72 3.53 5.09
N GLY A 32 12.27 4.74 4.83
CA GLY A 32 11.11 5.08 4.01
C GLY A 32 9.94 5.64 4.83
N CYS A 33 9.87 5.33 6.12
CA CYS A 33 8.73 5.67 6.99
C CYS A 33 8.73 7.13 7.50
N SER A 34 9.91 7.73 7.67
CA SER A 34 10.09 8.98 8.44
C SER A 34 10.98 9.99 7.72
N GLU A 35 11.61 9.55 6.65
CA GLU A 35 12.44 10.35 5.77
C GLU A 35 11.61 11.44 5.10
N GLU A 36 12.25 12.57 4.83
CA GLU A 36 11.61 13.67 4.11
C GLU A 36 11.46 13.31 2.63
N TYR A 37 10.25 13.47 2.10
CA TYR A 37 9.96 13.26 0.69
C TYR A 37 9.87 14.60 -0.04
N ASN A 38 10.59 14.68 -1.15
CA ASN A 38 10.53 15.82 -2.05
C ASN A 38 9.49 15.56 -3.14
N VAL A 39 8.66 16.56 -3.44
CA VAL A 39 7.83 16.55 -4.65
C VAL A 39 8.74 16.81 -5.86
N ILE A 40 8.87 15.81 -6.73
CA ILE A 40 9.71 15.90 -7.94
C ILE A 40 8.89 16.14 -9.21
N GLU A 41 7.59 15.83 -9.18
CA GLU A 41 6.67 16.12 -10.29
C GLU A 41 5.25 16.36 -9.75
N ARG A 42 4.53 17.29 -10.38
CA ARG A 42 3.12 17.58 -10.06
C ARG A 42 2.35 17.89 -11.33
N ASN A 43 1.33 17.08 -11.61
CA ASN A 43 0.40 17.28 -12.72
C ASN A 43 -1.00 17.57 -12.16
N LEU A 44 -1.59 18.69 -12.58
CA LEU A 44 -2.92 19.11 -12.17
C LEU A 44 -3.87 19.03 -13.38
N GLU A 45 -5.12 18.61 -13.12
CA GLU A 45 -6.15 18.33 -14.13
C GLU A 45 -6.40 19.50 -15.12
N HIS A 46 -6.12 20.75 -14.72
CA HIS A 46 -6.21 21.95 -15.58
C HIS A 46 -5.37 21.87 -16.87
N ALA A 47 -4.40 20.95 -16.95
CA ALA A 47 -3.59 20.70 -18.15
C ALA A 47 -4.15 19.60 -19.08
N GLY A 48 -5.34 19.05 -18.80
CA GLY A 48 -6.00 18.01 -19.61
C GLY A 48 -5.47 16.58 -19.40
N GLY A 49 -4.45 16.41 -18.56
CA GLY A 49 -3.87 15.13 -18.13
C GLY A 49 -4.43 14.58 -16.81
N GLU A 50 -3.88 13.47 -16.32
CA GLU A 50 -4.23 12.86 -15.02
C GLU A 50 -3.69 13.70 -13.85
N GLU A 51 -4.44 13.78 -12.76
CA GLU A 51 -3.97 14.43 -11.53
C GLU A 51 -2.99 13.49 -10.82
N SER A 52 -1.72 13.91 -10.73
CA SER A 52 -0.67 13.09 -10.13
C SER A 52 0.37 13.90 -9.37
N LEU A 53 0.98 13.25 -8.39
CA LEU A 53 2.05 13.77 -7.56
C LEU A 53 3.15 12.70 -7.45
N MET A 54 4.36 13.01 -7.88
CA MET A 54 5.53 12.15 -7.71
C MET A 54 6.37 12.64 -6.54
N LEU A 55 6.63 11.74 -5.60
CA LEU A 55 7.39 11.97 -4.39
C LEU A 55 8.65 11.10 -4.39
N GLU A 56 9.70 11.59 -3.77
CA GLU A 56 10.95 10.85 -3.61
C GLU A 56 11.61 11.13 -2.26
N GLY A 57 11.94 10.05 -1.54
CA GLY A 57 12.73 10.08 -0.31
C GLY A 57 14.04 9.30 -0.46
N ASP A 58 15.14 9.84 0.05
CA ASP A 58 16.42 9.12 0.18
C ASP A 58 16.32 8.18 1.39
N ILE A 59 16.44 6.88 1.15
CA ILE A 59 16.33 5.82 2.18
C ILE A 59 17.71 5.22 2.54
N GLY A 60 18.78 5.94 2.19
CA GLY A 60 20.17 5.60 2.49
C GLY A 60 20.77 4.54 1.56
N GLY A 61 22.10 4.41 1.63
CA GLY A 61 22.83 3.40 0.84
C GLY A 61 22.78 3.62 -0.67
N GLY A 62 22.46 4.84 -1.12
CA GLY A 62 22.32 5.19 -2.53
C GLY A 62 20.98 4.77 -3.14
N LEU A 63 19.99 4.44 -2.31
CA LEU A 63 18.64 4.05 -2.68
C LEU A 63 17.66 5.20 -2.48
N VAL A 64 16.63 5.25 -3.33
CA VAL A 64 15.49 6.14 -3.16
C VAL A 64 14.19 5.34 -3.16
N LEU A 65 13.24 5.76 -2.35
CA LEU A 65 11.85 5.32 -2.42
C LEU A 65 11.07 6.39 -3.19
N GLN A 66 10.57 6.02 -4.37
CA GLN A 66 9.70 6.84 -5.19
C GLN A 66 8.25 6.40 -4.99
N ARG A 67 7.34 7.37 -4.92
CA ARG A 67 5.90 7.14 -4.80
C ARG A 67 5.17 8.07 -5.74
N GLN A 68 4.41 7.52 -6.67
CA GLN A 68 3.47 8.26 -7.49
C GLN A 68 2.07 8.08 -6.93
N LEU A 69 1.45 9.17 -6.51
CA LEU A 69 0.04 9.24 -6.12
C LEU A 69 -0.74 9.80 -7.29
N TYR A 70 -1.81 9.15 -7.75
CA TYR A 70 -2.60 9.72 -8.82
C TYR A 70 -4.05 9.24 -8.86
N ILE A 71 -4.90 10.07 -9.45
CA ILE A 71 -6.31 9.81 -9.68
C ILE A 71 -6.49 9.58 -11.19
N PRO A 72 -6.82 8.36 -11.64
CA PRO A 72 -7.01 8.07 -13.06
C PRO A 72 -8.14 8.91 -13.65
N LYS A 73 -7.88 9.55 -14.81
CA LYS A 73 -8.89 10.39 -15.48
C LYS A 73 -10.13 9.60 -15.91
N ASN A 74 -9.92 8.34 -16.30
CA ASN A 74 -11.00 7.47 -16.77
C ASN A 74 -11.78 6.81 -15.63
N ASP A 75 -11.24 6.82 -14.41
CA ASP A 75 -11.90 6.28 -13.22
C ASP A 75 -11.55 7.10 -11.97
N PRO A 76 -12.20 8.26 -11.78
CA PRO A 76 -11.88 9.20 -10.72
C PRO A 76 -12.34 8.74 -9.32
N LYS A 77 -12.94 7.54 -9.20
CA LYS A 77 -13.29 6.94 -7.90
C LYS A 77 -12.12 6.20 -7.27
N VAL A 78 -11.11 5.88 -8.09
CA VAL A 78 -9.95 5.11 -7.69
C VAL A 78 -8.82 6.05 -7.31
N PHE A 79 -8.18 5.77 -6.19
CA PHE A 79 -6.92 6.38 -5.80
C PHE A 79 -5.79 5.38 -5.98
N ARG A 80 -4.82 5.68 -6.84
CA ARG A 80 -3.72 4.78 -7.15
C ARG A 80 -2.40 5.27 -6.59
N ILE A 81 -1.61 4.30 -6.12
CA ILE A 81 -0.27 4.50 -5.61
C ILE A 81 0.66 3.52 -6.32
N ASP A 82 1.66 4.07 -6.99
CA ASP A 82 2.73 3.29 -7.61
C ASP A 82 4.04 3.62 -6.92
N SER A 83 4.56 2.66 -6.17
CA SER A 83 5.77 2.83 -5.35
C SER A 83 6.92 2.00 -5.87
N SER A 84 8.14 2.49 -5.71
CA SER A 84 9.34 1.83 -6.20
C SER A 84 10.58 2.12 -5.35
N ILE A 85 11.38 1.08 -5.07
CA ILE A 85 12.73 1.25 -4.52
C ILE A 85 13.74 1.16 -5.65
N ILE A 86 14.54 2.21 -5.82
CA ILE A 86 15.46 2.38 -6.96
C ILE A 86 16.88 2.66 -6.47
N ALA A 87 17.86 1.99 -7.08
CA ALA A 87 19.28 2.16 -6.78
C ALA A 87 19.94 3.23 -7.65
N ARG A 88 19.95 4.49 -7.20
CA ARG A 88 20.52 5.62 -7.96
C ARG A 88 22.03 5.69 -7.95
N LYS A 89 22.65 5.52 -6.78
CA LYS A 89 24.10 5.74 -6.58
C LYS A 89 24.66 4.72 -5.61
N VAL A 90 24.76 3.47 -6.06
CA VAL A 90 25.39 2.41 -5.28
C VAL A 90 26.91 2.55 -5.27
N GLY A 91 27.54 2.11 -4.17
CA GLY A 91 28.98 2.28 -3.95
C GLY A 91 29.84 1.55 -4.99
N ALA A 92 31.04 2.10 -5.25
CA ALA A 92 32.02 1.46 -6.12
C ALA A 92 32.34 0.04 -5.60
N GLY A 93 32.33 -0.95 -6.50
CA GLY A 93 32.59 -2.35 -6.16
C GLY A 93 31.34 -3.18 -5.81
N SER A 94 30.13 -2.61 -5.77
CA SER A 94 28.89 -3.36 -5.50
C SER A 94 28.34 -4.13 -6.71
N GLY A 95 29.00 -4.06 -7.87
CA GLY A 95 28.51 -4.63 -9.12
C GLY A 95 27.23 -3.98 -9.66
N GLY A 96 26.86 -2.80 -9.15
CA GLY A 96 25.63 -2.09 -9.56
C GLY A 96 24.38 -2.47 -8.76
N TYR A 97 24.53 -3.29 -7.71
CA TYR A 97 23.44 -3.72 -6.84
C TYR A 97 23.50 -3.05 -5.47
N SER A 98 22.35 -2.96 -4.81
CA SER A 98 22.20 -2.50 -3.44
C SER A 98 22.40 -3.62 -2.41
N ARG A 99 22.22 -3.27 -1.13
CA ARG A 99 21.88 -4.24 -0.07
C ARG A 99 20.51 -4.90 -0.33
N LEU A 100 20.21 -5.98 0.40
CA LEU A 100 18.86 -6.53 0.48
C LEU A 100 17.88 -5.46 0.99
N VAL A 101 16.74 -5.35 0.30
CA VAL A 101 15.63 -4.46 0.65
C VAL A 101 14.31 -5.16 0.32
N CYS A 102 13.24 -4.69 0.95
CA CYS A 102 11.87 -5.13 0.72
C CYS A 102 10.99 -3.88 0.65
N LEU A 103 10.20 -3.71 -0.41
CA LEU A 103 9.20 -2.66 -0.45
C LEU A 103 7.97 -3.14 0.31
N ARG A 104 7.65 -2.47 1.42
CA ARG A 104 6.52 -2.81 2.29
C ARG A 104 5.55 -1.65 2.35
N VAL A 105 4.33 -1.85 1.86
CA VAL A 105 3.21 -0.92 2.03
C VAL A 105 2.55 -1.21 3.37
N HIS A 106 2.48 -0.21 4.24
CA HIS A 106 1.98 -0.32 5.60
C HIS A 106 0.85 0.71 5.85
N PRO A 107 -0.34 0.51 5.27
CA PRO A 107 -1.49 1.34 5.59
C PRO A 107 -2.08 0.91 6.94
N MET A 108 -2.61 1.87 7.70
CA MET A 108 -3.37 1.64 8.91
C MET A 108 -4.76 2.27 8.76
N PHE A 109 -5.79 1.47 8.93
CA PHE A 109 -7.18 1.90 8.82
C PHE A 109 -7.84 1.98 10.20
N THR A 110 -8.71 2.96 10.38
CA THR A 110 -9.58 3.11 11.55
C THR A 110 -10.84 2.28 11.35
N LEU A 111 -11.26 1.59 12.40
CA LEU A 111 -12.50 0.81 12.42
C LEU A 111 -13.52 1.55 13.29
N LEU A 112 -14.66 1.91 12.70
CA LEU A 112 -15.75 2.54 13.45
C LEU A 112 -16.57 1.49 14.22
N HIS A 113 -16.84 0.35 13.58
CA HIS A 113 -17.53 -0.78 14.19
C HIS A 113 -16.67 -2.04 14.11
N PRO A 114 -15.63 -2.19 14.96
CA PRO A 114 -14.69 -3.31 14.86
C PRO A 114 -15.37 -4.68 14.85
N SER A 115 -16.38 -4.91 15.72
CA SER A 115 -17.10 -6.18 15.80
C SER A 115 -17.95 -6.49 14.56
N GLU A 116 -18.25 -5.49 13.75
CA GLU A 116 -19.04 -5.60 12.52
C GLU A 116 -18.18 -5.44 11.27
N SER A 117 -16.86 -5.46 11.45
CA SER A 117 -15.86 -5.32 10.40
C SER A 117 -15.13 -6.64 10.12
N HIS A 118 -14.76 -6.87 8.87
CA HIS A 118 -13.92 -8.01 8.47
C HIS A 118 -13.20 -7.71 7.16
N VAL A 119 -12.15 -8.47 6.87
CA VAL A 119 -11.46 -8.45 5.59
C VAL A 119 -11.92 -9.65 4.77
N SER A 120 -12.33 -9.43 3.52
CA SER A 120 -12.77 -10.47 2.60
C SER A 120 -11.89 -10.52 1.36
N PHE A 121 -11.52 -11.73 0.92
CA PHE A 121 -10.81 -11.94 -0.33
C PHE A 121 -10.94 -13.37 -0.87
N THR A 122 -10.62 -13.54 -2.15
CA THR A 122 -10.40 -14.85 -2.77
C THR A 122 -8.89 -15.04 -2.97
N ALA A 123 -8.35 -16.14 -2.46
CA ALA A 123 -6.94 -16.45 -2.58
C ALA A 123 -6.57 -16.96 -3.98
N VAL A 124 -5.27 -17.02 -4.28
CA VAL A 124 -4.76 -17.51 -5.59
C VAL A 124 -5.19 -18.96 -5.88
N ASP A 125 -5.34 -19.81 -4.86
CA ASP A 125 -5.90 -21.17 -5.02
C ASP A 125 -7.42 -21.23 -5.22
N GLY A 126 -8.10 -20.08 -5.16
CA GLY A 126 -9.56 -19.96 -5.29
C GLY A 126 -10.34 -20.14 -3.98
N SER A 127 -9.67 -20.39 -2.85
CA SER A 127 -10.33 -20.41 -1.53
C SER A 127 -10.81 -19.01 -1.14
N LYS A 128 -11.97 -18.94 -0.48
CA LYS A 128 -12.56 -17.67 -0.02
C LYS A 128 -12.31 -17.50 1.47
N HIS A 129 -11.94 -16.29 1.86
CA HIS A 129 -11.56 -15.96 3.24
C HIS A 129 -12.38 -14.77 3.72
N GLU A 130 -12.84 -14.85 4.97
CA GLU A 130 -13.39 -13.75 5.75
C GLU A 130 -12.65 -13.76 7.09
N ILE A 131 -11.91 -12.69 7.37
CA ILE A 131 -11.00 -12.61 8.51
C ILE A 131 -11.48 -11.47 9.40
N GLY A 132 -11.88 -11.80 10.63
CA GLY A 132 -12.35 -10.82 11.60
C GLY A 132 -11.26 -10.41 12.61
N PRO A 133 -11.55 -9.40 13.46
CA PRO A 133 -10.63 -8.87 14.46
C PRO A 133 -10.09 -9.89 15.47
N GLU A 134 -10.81 -10.99 15.70
CA GLU A 134 -10.41 -12.07 16.61
C GLU A 134 -9.11 -12.78 16.19
N SER A 135 -8.71 -12.61 14.93
CA SER A 135 -7.57 -13.33 14.38
C SER A 135 -6.23 -12.71 14.81
N ASN A 136 -6.18 -11.44 15.26
CA ASN A 136 -4.94 -10.69 15.53
C ASN A 136 -4.06 -10.50 14.28
N GLU A 137 -2.99 -11.29 14.09
CA GLU A 137 -2.01 -11.14 13.00
C GLU A 137 -1.95 -12.39 12.11
N GLN A 138 -2.11 -12.23 10.80
CA GLN A 138 -2.06 -13.32 9.80
C GLN A 138 -1.17 -12.93 8.62
N PHE A 139 -0.23 -13.81 8.28
CA PHE A 139 0.52 -13.74 7.03
C PHE A 139 -0.12 -14.63 5.96
N TYR A 140 -0.16 -14.12 4.74
CA TYR A 140 -0.59 -14.86 3.55
C TYR A 140 0.54 -14.85 2.53
N GLU A 141 0.94 -16.03 2.09
CA GLU A 141 2.05 -16.26 1.16
C GLU A 141 1.68 -17.35 0.14
N GLY A 142 2.36 -17.34 -1.01
CA GLY A 142 2.14 -18.31 -2.07
C GLY A 142 0.68 -18.36 -2.52
N ASN A 143 0.10 -19.56 -2.58
CA ASN A 143 -1.25 -19.74 -3.11
C ASN A 143 -2.37 -19.26 -2.17
N LEU A 144 -2.05 -18.90 -0.92
CA LEU A 144 -3.00 -18.37 0.06
C LEU A 144 -3.10 -16.84 0.02
N MET A 145 -2.25 -16.16 -0.75
CA MET A 145 -2.35 -14.70 -0.93
C MET A 145 -3.67 -14.30 -1.58
N PRO A 146 -4.22 -13.11 -1.26
CA PRO A 146 -5.30 -12.53 -2.04
C PRO A 146 -4.91 -12.43 -3.52
N ASN A 147 -5.81 -12.83 -4.40
CA ASN A 147 -5.56 -12.88 -5.84
C ASN A 147 -5.72 -11.49 -6.49
N GLY A 148 -4.90 -10.54 -6.05
CA GLY A 148 -4.82 -9.19 -6.59
C GLY A 148 -5.84 -8.22 -6.00
N GLU A 149 -6.68 -8.67 -5.07
CA GLU A 149 -7.57 -7.80 -4.34
C GLU A 149 -8.00 -8.38 -2.99
N TRP A 150 -8.29 -7.48 -2.05
CA TRP A 150 -8.98 -7.73 -0.79
C TRP A 150 -9.80 -6.51 -0.39
N MET A 151 -10.82 -6.71 0.44
CA MET A 151 -11.74 -5.64 0.83
C MET A 151 -11.89 -5.60 2.35
N LEU A 152 -11.69 -4.43 2.95
CA LEU A 152 -12.12 -4.17 4.33
C LEU A 152 -13.58 -3.74 4.32
N ILE A 153 -14.45 -4.49 4.98
CA ILE A 153 -15.88 -4.26 5.02
C ILE A 153 -16.30 -3.81 6.42
N ASP A 154 -17.04 -2.71 6.52
CA ASP A 154 -17.79 -2.30 7.72
C ASP A 154 -19.29 -2.49 7.44
N LYS A 155 -19.90 -3.52 8.03
CA LYS A 155 -21.30 -3.90 7.76
C LYS A 155 -22.30 -2.86 8.28
N CYS A 156 -21.97 -2.16 9.36
CA CYS A 156 -22.85 -1.14 9.94
C CYS A 156 -22.91 0.12 9.08
N LEU A 157 -21.79 0.49 8.46
CA LEU A 157 -21.75 1.58 7.49
C LEU A 157 -22.29 1.17 6.11
N GLY A 158 -22.27 -0.13 5.80
CA GLY A 158 -22.59 -0.60 4.46
C GLY A 158 -21.54 -0.20 3.43
N LEU A 159 -20.28 -0.08 3.88
CA LEU A 159 -19.16 0.36 3.05
C LEU A 159 -18.06 -0.69 3.00
N GLY A 160 -17.42 -0.81 1.84
CA GLY A 160 -16.19 -1.55 1.62
C GLY A 160 -15.06 -0.63 1.17
N LEU A 161 -13.86 -0.81 1.71
CA LEU A 161 -12.63 -0.27 1.16
C LEU A 161 -11.93 -1.38 0.39
N LEU A 162 -12.06 -1.35 -0.93
CA LEU A 162 -11.45 -2.31 -1.84
C LEU A 162 -10.02 -1.87 -2.13
N ASN A 163 -9.06 -2.77 -1.89
CA ASN A 163 -7.69 -2.58 -2.31
C ASN A 163 -7.32 -3.60 -3.38
N ARG A 164 -6.98 -3.13 -4.58
CA ARG A 164 -6.50 -3.96 -5.70
C ARG A 164 -5.00 -3.74 -5.89
N PHE A 165 -4.26 -4.76 -6.31
CA PHE A 165 -2.82 -4.71 -6.49
C PHE A 165 -2.33 -5.72 -7.54
N ASP A 166 -1.16 -5.47 -8.10
CA ASP A 166 -0.51 -6.40 -9.03
C ASP A 166 0.11 -7.59 -8.27
N VAL A 167 -0.49 -8.78 -8.42
CA VAL A 167 -0.03 -10.03 -7.79
C VAL A 167 1.43 -10.35 -8.14
N SER A 168 1.90 -9.97 -9.32
CA SER A 168 3.29 -10.24 -9.72
C SER A 168 4.33 -9.42 -8.94
N GLN A 169 3.88 -8.39 -8.22
CA GLN A 169 4.72 -7.46 -7.46
C GLN A 169 4.67 -7.73 -5.94
N VAL A 170 3.71 -8.51 -5.48
CA VAL A 170 3.48 -8.81 -4.07
C VAL A 170 3.88 -10.25 -3.78
N PHE A 171 4.80 -10.42 -2.83
CA PHE A 171 5.30 -11.72 -2.38
C PHE A 171 4.58 -12.23 -1.13
N LYS A 172 4.10 -11.30 -0.29
CA LYS A 172 3.44 -11.60 0.98
C LYS A 172 2.44 -10.50 1.34
N CYS A 173 1.32 -10.90 1.95
CA CYS A 173 0.34 -9.99 2.54
C CYS A 173 0.26 -10.19 4.06
N LEU A 174 -0.04 -9.12 4.80
CA LEU A 174 -0.29 -9.19 6.25
C LEU A 174 -1.63 -8.52 6.58
N ILE A 175 -2.44 -9.21 7.39
CA ILE A 175 -3.57 -8.61 8.10
C ILE A 175 -3.18 -8.53 9.57
N HIS A 176 -3.18 -7.33 10.13
CA HIS A 176 -2.94 -7.12 11.56
C HIS A 176 -4.04 -6.27 12.18
N TRP A 177 -4.82 -6.87 13.06
CA TRP A 177 -5.90 -6.24 13.81
C TRP A 177 -5.37 -5.65 15.11
N GLY A 178 -5.57 -4.35 15.27
CA GLY A 178 -5.33 -3.62 16.52
C GLY A 178 -6.63 -3.28 17.25
N THR A 179 -6.52 -2.55 18.37
CA THR A 179 -7.70 -2.06 19.09
C THR A 179 -8.36 -0.91 18.33
N GLY A 180 -9.32 -1.25 17.46
CA GLY A 180 -10.03 -0.28 16.62
C GLY A 180 -9.30 0.10 15.33
N THR A 181 -8.29 -0.68 14.92
CA THR A 181 -7.56 -0.46 13.68
C THR A 181 -7.28 -1.77 12.97
N VAL A 182 -7.00 -1.69 11.67
CA VAL A 182 -6.48 -2.83 10.90
C VAL A 182 -5.40 -2.36 9.92
N ASN A 183 -4.32 -3.12 9.82
CA ASN A 183 -3.30 -2.97 8.80
C ASN A 183 -3.49 -4.03 7.72
N LEU A 184 -3.44 -3.59 6.47
CA LEU A 184 -3.53 -4.44 5.28
C LEU A 184 -2.27 -4.24 4.45
N GLU A 185 -1.23 -4.98 4.77
CA GLU A 185 0.10 -4.71 4.24
C GLU A 185 0.42 -5.55 3.02
N LEU A 186 1.14 -4.94 2.07
CA LEU A 186 1.66 -5.59 0.87
C LEU A 186 3.19 -5.56 0.92
N TRP A 187 3.82 -6.70 0.71
CA TRP A 187 5.27 -6.84 0.78
C TRP A 187 5.77 -7.37 -0.54
N SER A 188 6.79 -6.73 -1.11
CA SER A 188 7.53 -7.30 -2.23
C SER A 188 8.41 -8.44 -1.75
N GLU A 189 9.04 -9.15 -2.68
CA GLU A 189 10.18 -10.01 -2.35
C GLU A 189 11.30 -9.21 -1.67
N GLU A 190 12.16 -9.90 -0.93
CA GLU A 190 13.38 -9.32 -0.38
C GLU A 190 14.56 -9.68 -1.28
N ARG A 191 15.17 -8.66 -1.89
CA ARG A 191 16.34 -8.84 -2.78
C ARG A 191 17.15 -7.57 -2.96
N PRO A 192 18.36 -7.65 -3.55
CA PRO A 192 19.07 -6.47 -4.02
C PRO A 192 18.32 -5.82 -5.19
N VAL A 193 18.41 -4.51 -5.30
CA VAL A 193 17.89 -3.73 -6.42
C VAL A 193 19.00 -3.08 -7.22
N SER A 194 18.72 -2.80 -8.50
CA SER A 194 19.54 -1.99 -9.38
C SER A 194 18.66 -0.95 -10.08
N ASN A 195 19.26 0.01 -10.80
CA ASN A 195 18.49 0.93 -11.65
C ASN A 195 17.63 0.22 -12.71
N GLN A 196 18.01 -0.99 -13.12
CA GLN A 196 17.29 -1.77 -14.14
C GLN A 196 16.29 -2.76 -13.54
N SER A 197 16.42 -3.07 -12.24
CA SER A 197 15.60 -4.04 -11.52
C SER A 197 15.10 -3.46 -10.18
N PRO A 198 14.29 -2.40 -10.19
CA PRO A 198 13.69 -1.87 -8.97
C PRO A 198 12.73 -2.88 -8.35
N LEU A 199 12.44 -2.73 -7.06
CA LEU A 199 11.22 -3.30 -6.47
C LEU A 199 10.07 -2.34 -6.74
N ARG A 200 8.89 -2.87 -7.02
CA ARG A 200 7.68 -2.08 -7.29
C ARG A 200 6.50 -2.69 -6.56
N ILE A 201 5.57 -1.85 -6.12
CA ILE A 201 4.22 -2.24 -5.74
C ILE A 201 3.27 -1.20 -6.32
N SER A 202 2.33 -1.65 -7.14
CA SER A 202 1.25 -0.88 -7.72
C SER A 202 -0.05 -1.37 -7.10
N HIS A 203 -0.76 -0.47 -6.44
CA HIS A 203 -2.03 -0.77 -5.81
C HIS A 203 -2.96 0.43 -5.80
N GLU A 204 -4.23 0.17 -5.59
CA GLU A 204 -5.27 1.18 -5.64
C GLU A 204 -6.32 0.95 -4.57
N TYR A 205 -7.02 2.02 -4.20
CA TYR A 205 -8.11 2.01 -3.26
C TYR A 205 -9.37 2.57 -3.90
N GLU A 206 -10.49 1.93 -3.64
CA GLU A 206 -11.82 2.38 -4.02
C GLU A 206 -12.79 2.17 -2.85
N VAL A 207 -13.61 3.18 -2.56
CA VAL A 207 -14.71 3.05 -1.59
C VAL A 207 -15.95 2.59 -2.33
N ILE A 208 -16.53 1.48 -1.86
CA ILE A 208 -17.67 0.80 -2.47
C ILE A 208 -18.86 0.85 -1.50
N ASP A 209 -20.02 1.28 -2.00
CA ASP A 209 -21.30 1.08 -1.31
C ASP A 209 -21.74 -0.38 -1.47
N LEU A 210 -22.08 -1.04 -0.37
CA LEU A 210 -22.51 -2.44 -0.35
C LEU A 210 -24.04 -2.60 -0.47
N PHE A 211 -24.79 -1.49 -0.39
CA PHE A 211 -26.26 -1.45 -0.40
C PHE A 211 -26.80 -0.35 -1.31
#